data_AF-A0A7R9Y175-F1
#
_entry.id   AF-A0A7R9Y175-F1
#
_cell.length_a   1.000
_cell.length_b   1.000
_cell.length_c   1.000
_cell.angle_alpha   90.00
_cell.angle_beta   90.00
_cell.angle_gamma   90.00
#
_symmetry.space_group_name_H-M   'P 1'
#
loop_
_entity.id
_entity.type
_entity.pdbx_description
1 polymer ?
#
loop_
_entity_poly.entity_id
_entity_poly.type
_entity_poly.pdbx_seq_one_letter_code
_entity_poly.pdbx_strand_id
1 'polypeptide(L)'
;DVSRRAVERAGEADYGLDEQMYLAELVGENLALSLPSTNEDVVLALTEWRRVREAKTAGDATWALRAKAVVDRVRLSVSLHADAVANDMQPAANEIGRACGIESWSVDLFAEEVIRGGPAFALSLVLSRLDPALRAEADMGAWQIISPDPAIGFVKRVDALASVMNDTFDRPTILIADKVGGDEEIPAGAVAVLTTCSVDVLSHSAVRARNGGVLFATCYDEILLENLSQHVGDAMKVSVGKGEQIVWEEVDASAVDAAAANGAAGAESRNHIEGGLRLDNIPFCGKYTVPLSEFKQGVVGAKARNTRALNESLGGGKIPKWIRLPKSMVVPFGTLEHILKDPINASVARELMNLEAAVDDSSEESLATTLKNCRACVRTVQPPKGMLEEISTAMAAAGIDPPEDEDRWDLAWRALCDVWASKWNDRAFVSLRNHGIDHADLRMSVLVQPVVDADYAFVIHTVNPSSNDATELYAEVVVGLGEVLVGNYPGRALSFSVKKATAAEAATGTKYLADGATPKVLGYPSKNVLLKIPRPTIIFRSDSNGED
;
A
#
# COMPACT_ATOMS: atom_id res chain seq x y z
N ASP A 1 15.04 -33.76 1.80
CA ASP A 1 14.63 -35.10 1.32
C ASP A 1 13.57 -35.85 2.13
N VAL A 2 13.83 -36.31 3.36
CA VAL A 2 12.85 -37.14 4.10
C VAL A 2 11.52 -36.41 4.34
N SER A 3 11.57 -35.17 4.84
CA SER A 3 10.36 -34.34 5.02
C SER A 3 9.63 -34.07 3.71
N ARG A 4 10.35 -33.77 2.61
CA ARG A 4 9.76 -33.54 1.28
C ARG A 4 8.96 -34.75 0.81
N ARG A 5 9.57 -35.95 0.82
CA ARG A 5 8.88 -37.19 0.40
C ARG A 5 7.69 -37.52 1.30
N ALA A 6 7.78 -37.24 2.59
CA ALA A 6 6.66 -37.42 3.51
C ALA A 6 5.51 -36.48 3.20
N VAL A 7 5.80 -35.21 2.89
CA VAL A 7 4.84 -34.18 2.49
C VAL A 7 4.15 -34.52 1.17
N GLU A 8 4.90 -34.99 0.18
CA GLU A 8 4.37 -35.43 -1.13
C GLU A 8 3.40 -36.60 -0.97
N ARG A 9 3.80 -37.64 -0.23
CA ARG A 9 2.94 -38.79 0.06
C ARG A 9 1.70 -38.42 0.89
N ALA A 10 1.83 -37.46 1.80
CA ALA A 10 0.69 -36.95 2.56
C ALA A 10 -0.31 -36.19 1.69
N GLY A 11 0.16 -35.56 0.61
CA GLY A 11 -0.72 -34.96 -0.40
C GLY A 11 -1.52 -36.02 -1.17
N GLU A 12 -0.87 -37.12 -1.54
CA GLU A 12 -1.52 -38.25 -2.22
C GLU A 12 -2.55 -38.98 -1.33
N ALA A 13 -2.37 -38.94 -0.02
CA ALA A 13 -3.17 -39.67 0.95
C ALA A 13 -4.35 -38.88 1.55
N ASP A 14 -4.62 -37.66 1.07
CA ASP A 14 -5.73 -36.79 1.47
C ASP A 14 -5.90 -36.64 3.00
N TYR A 15 -4.81 -36.28 3.67
CA TYR A 15 -4.79 -36.08 5.12
C TYR A 15 -5.75 -34.97 5.56
N GLY A 16 -6.51 -35.24 6.63
CA GLY A 16 -7.43 -34.30 7.27
C GLY A 16 -6.72 -33.15 7.98
N LEU A 17 -7.50 -32.18 8.47
CA LEU A 17 -6.95 -30.95 9.06
C LEU A 17 -5.96 -31.22 10.20
N ASP A 18 -6.27 -32.16 11.10
CA ASP A 18 -5.40 -32.48 12.24
C ASP A 18 -4.07 -33.10 11.81
N GLU A 19 -4.09 -34.01 10.83
CA GLU A 19 -2.89 -34.62 10.29
C GLU A 19 -2.04 -33.60 9.50
N GLN A 20 -2.67 -32.72 8.72
CA GLN A 20 -1.96 -31.62 8.05
C GLN A 20 -1.33 -30.67 9.07
N MET A 21 -2.04 -30.37 10.17
CA MET A 21 -1.53 -29.50 11.20
C MET A 21 -0.31 -30.08 11.92
N TYR A 22 -0.38 -31.37 12.24
CA TYR A 22 0.73 -32.13 12.81
C TYR A 22 1.93 -32.17 11.86
N LEU A 23 1.68 -32.43 10.57
CA LEU A 23 2.74 -32.44 9.55
C LEU A 23 3.41 -31.08 9.39
N ALA A 24 2.65 -29.98 9.39
CA ALA A 24 3.20 -28.63 9.33
C ALA A 24 4.12 -28.33 10.52
N GLU A 25 3.78 -28.82 11.72
CA GLU A 25 4.65 -28.68 12.90
C GLU A 25 5.97 -29.42 12.72
N LEU A 26 5.93 -30.70 12.29
CA LEU A 26 7.15 -31.49 12.09
C LEU A 26 8.06 -30.89 11.02
N VAL A 27 7.48 -30.43 9.91
CA VAL A 27 8.24 -29.81 8.82
C VAL A 27 8.76 -28.44 9.24
N GLY A 28 7.97 -27.66 9.98
CA GLY A 28 8.38 -26.37 10.55
C GLY A 28 9.52 -26.52 11.56
N GLU A 29 9.50 -27.55 12.40
CA GLU A 29 10.60 -27.88 13.30
C GLU A 29 11.86 -28.28 12.52
N ASN A 30 11.74 -29.09 11.48
CA ASN A 30 12.87 -29.43 10.63
C ASN A 30 13.45 -28.18 9.93
N LEU A 31 12.60 -27.26 9.46
CA LEU A 31 13.04 -25.99 8.90
C LEU A 31 13.80 -25.17 9.95
N ALA A 32 13.24 -24.98 11.15
CA ALA A 32 13.88 -24.23 12.22
C ALA A 32 15.27 -24.80 12.57
N LEU A 33 15.43 -26.13 12.60
CA LEU A 33 16.70 -26.80 12.86
C LEU A 33 17.69 -26.73 11.69
N SER A 34 17.20 -26.55 10.45
CA SER A 34 18.01 -26.52 9.23
C SER A 34 18.56 -25.14 8.88
N LEU A 35 17.93 -24.07 9.40
CA LEU A 35 18.34 -22.69 9.11
C LEU A 35 19.59 -22.30 9.91
N PRO A 36 20.54 -21.56 9.30
CA PRO A 36 21.64 -20.95 10.04
C PRO A 36 21.11 -19.92 11.04
N SER A 37 21.95 -19.51 11.98
CA SER A 37 21.68 -18.75 13.23
C SER A 37 20.67 -17.59 13.25
N THR A 38 20.13 -17.15 12.11
CA THR A 38 19.04 -16.18 11.98
C THR A 38 17.74 -16.89 11.57
N ASN A 39 17.05 -17.51 12.54
CA ASN A 39 15.78 -18.24 12.34
C ASN A 39 14.68 -17.83 13.32
N GLU A 40 14.84 -16.69 14.01
CA GLU A 40 13.94 -16.25 15.08
C GLU A 40 12.47 -16.23 14.66
N ASP A 41 12.17 -15.67 13.48
CA ASP A 41 10.79 -15.54 13.00
C ASP A 41 10.14 -16.91 12.69
N VAL A 42 10.94 -17.89 12.24
CA VAL A 42 10.49 -19.28 12.04
C VAL A 42 10.24 -19.96 13.39
N VAL A 43 11.13 -19.76 14.37
CA VAL A 43 11.00 -20.33 15.72
C VAL A 43 9.80 -19.75 16.47
N LEU A 44 9.58 -18.43 16.37
CA LEU A 44 8.40 -17.77 16.93
C LEU A 44 7.12 -18.27 16.25
N ALA A 45 7.10 -18.36 14.92
CA ALA A 45 5.95 -18.89 14.19
C ALA A 45 5.64 -20.35 14.55
N LEU A 46 6.67 -21.20 14.73
CA LEU A 46 6.50 -22.58 15.20
C LEU A 46 5.97 -22.65 16.64
N THR A 47 6.40 -21.74 17.50
CA THR A 47 5.91 -21.65 18.88
C THR A 47 4.43 -21.27 18.91
N GLU A 48 4.02 -20.28 18.13
CA GLU A 48 2.60 -19.93 18.00
C GLU A 48 1.79 -21.03 17.31
N TRP A 49 2.36 -21.74 16.34
CA TRP A 49 1.72 -22.88 15.69
C TRP A 49 1.37 -23.99 16.68
N ARG A 50 2.32 -24.36 17.54
CA ARG A 50 2.11 -25.34 18.62
C ARG A 50 0.97 -24.92 19.54
N ARG A 51 0.97 -23.65 19.97
CA ARG A 51 -0.09 -23.10 20.83
C ARG A 51 -1.46 -23.15 20.18
N VAL A 52 -1.55 -22.76 18.90
CA VAL A 52 -2.82 -22.79 18.17
C VAL A 52 -3.30 -24.23 18.00
N ARG A 53 -2.41 -25.18 17.70
CA ARG A 53 -2.79 -26.60 17.59
C ARG A 53 -3.31 -27.14 18.92
N GLU A 54 -2.65 -26.82 20.04
CA GLU A 54 -3.11 -27.21 21.38
C GLU A 54 -4.45 -26.59 21.76
N ALA A 55 -4.71 -25.36 21.31
CA ALA A 55 -5.96 -24.64 21.55
C ALA A 55 -7.09 -25.00 20.56
N LYS A 56 -6.89 -26.00 19.68
CA LYS A 56 -7.88 -26.36 18.65
C LYS A 56 -9.22 -26.73 19.26
N THR A 57 -10.23 -25.98 18.83
CA THR A 57 -11.62 -26.24 19.14
C THR A 57 -12.36 -26.38 17.81
N ALA A 58 -12.89 -27.57 17.53
CA ALA A 58 -13.63 -27.82 16.29
C ALA A 58 -14.90 -26.95 16.26
N GLY A 59 -15.19 -26.36 15.10
CA GLY A 59 -16.29 -25.41 14.90
C GLY A 59 -16.03 -23.99 15.39
N ASP A 60 -14.82 -23.68 15.89
CA ASP A 60 -14.48 -22.34 16.36
C ASP A 60 -13.80 -21.51 15.26
N ALA A 61 -14.61 -20.69 14.59
CA ALA A 61 -14.13 -19.75 13.57
C ALA A 61 -13.09 -18.76 14.12
N THR A 62 -13.14 -18.42 15.41
CA THR A 62 -12.15 -17.52 16.02
C THR A 62 -10.80 -18.20 16.15
N TRP A 63 -10.78 -19.47 16.56
CA TRP A 63 -9.58 -20.29 16.55
C TRP A 63 -9.02 -20.42 15.14
N ALA A 64 -9.87 -20.71 14.15
CA ALA A 64 -9.45 -20.87 12.75
C ALA A 64 -8.82 -19.58 12.19
N LEU A 65 -9.38 -18.40 12.51
CA LEU A 65 -8.78 -17.11 12.17
C LEU A 65 -7.40 -16.92 12.79
N ARG A 66 -7.17 -17.37 14.03
CA ARG A 66 -5.84 -17.32 14.66
C ARG A 66 -4.86 -18.27 13.99
N ALA A 67 -5.30 -19.51 13.68
CA ALA A 67 -4.50 -20.48 12.94
C ALA A 67 -4.11 -19.95 11.57
N LYS A 68 -5.04 -19.30 10.86
CA LYS A 68 -4.78 -18.67 9.58
C LYS A 68 -3.70 -17.59 9.66
N ALA A 69 -3.75 -16.72 10.68
CA ALA A 69 -2.72 -15.70 10.88
C ALA A 69 -1.33 -16.30 11.16
N VAL A 70 -1.26 -17.42 11.88
CA VAL A 70 0.01 -18.16 12.05
C VAL A 70 0.48 -18.76 10.72
N VAL A 71 -0.40 -19.37 9.94
CA VAL A 71 -0.08 -19.87 8.58
C VAL A 71 0.48 -18.75 7.70
N ASP A 72 -0.17 -17.58 7.70
CA ASP A 72 0.29 -16.41 6.95
C ASP A 72 1.70 -15.99 7.39
N ARG A 73 1.95 -15.95 8.70
CA ARG A 73 3.29 -15.63 9.23
C ARG A 73 4.35 -16.68 8.85
N VAL A 74 4.01 -17.97 8.91
CA VAL A 74 4.94 -19.03 8.49
C VAL A 74 5.24 -18.90 6.99
N ARG A 75 4.26 -18.59 6.15
CA ARG A 75 4.50 -18.34 4.71
C ARG A 75 5.45 -17.18 4.51
N LEU A 76 5.26 -16.05 5.21
CA LEU A 76 6.17 -14.92 5.12
C LEU A 76 7.61 -15.31 5.48
N SER A 77 7.80 -16.07 6.56
CA SER A 77 9.12 -16.56 6.96
C SER A 77 9.75 -17.51 5.92
N VAL A 78 8.93 -18.36 5.28
CA VAL A 78 9.37 -19.26 4.20
C VAL A 78 9.77 -18.46 2.95
N SER A 79 8.97 -17.47 2.56
CA SER A 79 9.27 -16.60 1.42
C SER A 79 10.54 -15.78 1.65
N LEU A 80 10.71 -15.17 2.83
CA LEU A 80 11.92 -14.43 3.17
C LEU A 80 13.17 -15.31 3.15
N HIS A 81 13.04 -16.58 3.58
CA HIS A 81 14.14 -17.52 3.46
C HIS A 81 14.46 -17.86 1.99
N ALA A 82 13.43 -18.10 1.17
CA ALA A 82 13.61 -18.34 -0.26
C ALA A 82 14.30 -17.15 -0.95
N ASP A 83 13.88 -15.92 -0.64
CA ASP A 83 14.48 -14.69 -1.16
C ASP A 83 15.94 -14.55 -0.70
N ALA A 84 16.26 -14.85 0.56
CA ALA A 84 17.64 -14.82 1.05
C ALA A 84 18.52 -15.84 0.31
N VAL A 85 18.03 -17.07 0.10
CA VAL A 85 18.75 -18.10 -0.67
C VAL A 85 18.98 -17.64 -2.11
N ALA A 86 17.96 -17.07 -2.76
CA ALA A 86 18.09 -16.54 -4.11
C ALA A 86 19.12 -15.41 -4.19
N ASN A 87 19.05 -14.43 -3.28
CA ASN A 87 19.95 -13.28 -3.25
C ASN A 87 21.40 -13.66 -2.93
N ASP A 88 21.62 -14.64 -2.05
CA ASP A 88 22.96 -15.05 -1.63
C ASP A 88 23.60 -16.04 -2.64
N MET A 89 22.82 -16.97 -3.18
CA MET A 89 23.35 -18.09 -3.97
C MET A 89 23.31 -17.84 -5.48
N GLN A 90 22.27 -17.19 -6.01
CA GLN A 90 22.10 -17.01 -7.45
C GLN A 90 23.21 -16.16 -8.09
N PRO A 91 23.69 -15.06 -7.48
CA PRO A 91 24.82 -14.30 -8.04
C PRO A 91 26.10 -15.12 -8.15
N ALA A 92 26.40 -15.95 -7.14
CA ALA A 92 27.56 -16.83 -7.15
C ALA A 92 27.40 -17.94 -8.22
N ALA A 93 26.19 -18.51 -8.35
CA ALA A 93 25.88 -19.49 -9.40
C ALA A 93 26.07 -18.89 -10.80
N ASN A 94 25.63 -17.65 -11.02
CA ASN A 94 25.82 -16.94 -12.29
C ASN A 94 27.30 -16.76 -12.65
N GLU A 95 28.13 -16.38 -11.67
CA GLU A 95 29.56 -16.17 -11.90
C GLU A 95 30.31 -17.48 -12.16
N ILE A 96 30.06 -18.52 -11.34
CA ILE A 96 30.67 -19.85 -11.51
C ILE A 96 30.19 -20.49 -12.82
N GLY A 97 28.90 -20.40 -13.11
CA GLY A 97 28.29 -20.93 -14.32
C GLY A 97 28.92 -20.35 -15.57
N ARG A 98 29.09 -19.02 -15.61
CA ARG A 98 29.80 -18.32 -16.69
C ARG A 98 31.26 -18.76 -16.80
N ALA A 99 31.99 -18.83 -15.69
CA ALA A 99 33.40 -19.20 -15.69
C ALA A 99 33.66 -20.65 -16.13
N CYS A 100 32.75 -21.56 -15.80
CA CYS A 100 32.84 -22.99 -16.13
C CYS A 100 32.19 -23.36 -17.47
N GLY A 101 31.56 -22.42 -18.16
CA GLY A 101 30.85 -22.69 -19.42
C GLY A 101 29.62 -23.59 -19.25
N ILE A 102 28.91 -23.47 -18.12
CA ILE A 102 27.68 -24.20 -17.84
C ILE A 102 26.53 -23.57 -18.65
N GLU A 103 25.59 -24.40 -19.11
CA GLU A 103 24.41 -23.95 -19.84
C GLU A 103 23.53 -23.01 -18.99
N SER A 104 23.09 -21.88 -19.57
CA SER A 104 22.41 -20.80 -18.84
C SER A 104 21.15 -21.28 -18.12
N TRP A 105 20.32 -22.11 -18.76
CA TRP A 105 19.09 -22.62 -18.15
C TRP A 105 19.32 -23.37 -16.83
N SER A 106 20.44 -24.08 -16.71
CA SER A 106 20.79 -24.80 -15.47
C SER A 106 21.31 -23.86 -14.39
N VAL A 107 21.94 -22.77 -14.79
CA VAL A 107 22.46 -21.74 -13.87
C VAL A 107 21.31 -20.89 -13.35
N ASP A 108 20.42 -20.44 -14.25
CA ASP A 108 19.28 -19.57 -13.95
C ASP A 108 18.31 -20.19 -12.93
N LEU A 109 18.20 -21.52 -12.90
CA LEU A 109 17.33 -22.27 -11.98
C LEU A 109 18.03 -22.73 -10.69
N PHE A 110 19.32 -22.42 -10.50
CA PHE A 110 20.11 -23.03 -9.43
C PHE A 110 19.54 -22.74 -8.04
N ALA A 111 19.31 -21.47 -7.69
CA ALA A 111 18.79 -21.12 -6.38
C ALA A 111 17.37 -21.68 -6.17
N GLU A 112 16.53 -21.68 -7.22
CA GLU A 112 15.19 -22.27 -7.17
C GLU A 112 15.24 -23.76 -6.83
N GLU A 113 16.15 -24.52 -7.45
CA GLU A 113 16.33 -25.94 -7.15
C GLU A 113 16.88 -26.18 -5.74
N VAL A 114 17.75 -25.28 -5.22
CA VAL A 114 18.17 -25.32 -3.81
C VAL A 114 16.97 -25.13 -2.87
N ILE A 115 16.10 -24.16 -3.17
CA ILE A 115 14.89 -23.88 -2.37
C ILE A 115 13.94 -25.07 -2.41
N ARG A 116 13.68 -25.64 -3.60
CA ARG A 116 12.82 -26.81 -3.81
C ARG A 116 13.34 -28.07 -3.11
N GLY A 117 14.66 -28.21 -2.98
CA GLY A 117 15.30 -29.30 -2.23
C GLY A 117 15.16 -29.18 -0.71
N GLY A 118 14.84 -27.99 -0.20
CA GLY A 118 14.83 -27.65 1.22
C GLY A 118 13.52 -27.96 1.97
N PRO A 119 13.54 -27.94 3.32
CA PRO A 119 12.34 -28.08 4.14
C PRO A 119 11.36 -26.91 3.99
N ALA A 120 11.82 -25.73 3.54
CA ALA A 120 10.99 -24.56 3.29
C ALA A 120 9.94 -24.82 2.19
N PHE A 121 10.33 -25.44 1.09
CA PHE A 121 9.41 -25.85 0.02
C PHE A 121 8.44 -26.95 0.50
N ALA A 122 8.93 -27.93 1.26
CA ALA A 122 8.04 -28.94 1.84
C ALA A 122 6.99 -28.29 2.75
N LEU A 123 7.36 -27.28 3.53
CA LEU A 123 6.43 -26.55 4.39
C LEU A 123 5.41 -25.77 3.57
N SER A 124 5.82 -25.06 2.51
CA SER A 124 4.89 -24.30 1.66
C SER A 124 3.81 -25.19 1.04
N LEU A 125 4.14 -26.43 0.66
CA LEU A 125 3.17 -27.42 0.17
C LEU A 125 2.14 -27.85 1.23
N VAL A 126 2.55 -27.98 2.49
CA VAL A 126 1.62 -28.29 3.58
C VAL A 126 0.72 -27.10 3.88
N LEU A 127 1.30 -25.89 3.95
CA LEU A 127 0.55 -24.67 4.20
C LEU A 127 -0.50 -24.44 3.10
N SER A 128 -0.16 -24.68 1.84
CA SER A 128 -1.11 -24.53 0.71
C SER A 128 -2.33 -25.45 0.80
N ARG A 129 -2.19 -26.60 1.47
CA ARG A 129 -3.33 -27.50 1.79
C ARG A 129 -4.08 -27.09 3.04
N LEU A 130 -3.40 -26.50 4.02
CA LEU A 130 -4.03 -25.99 5.24
C LEU A 130 -4.88 -24.74 5.00
N ASP A 131 -4.49 -23.89 4.04
CA ASP A 131 -5.17 -22.61 3.80
C ASP A 131 -6.68 -22.78 3.55
N PRO A 132 -7.11 -23.58 2.55
CA PRO A 132 -8.53 -23.69 2.23
C PRO A 132 -9.34 -24.26 3.39
N ALA A 133 -8.78 -25.23 4.12
CA ALA A 133 -9.43 -25.84 5.27
C ALA A 133 -9.62 -24.85 6.43
N LEU A 134 -8.58 -24.07 6.77
CA LEU A 134 -8.67 -23.05 7.82
C LEU A 134 -9.59 -21.89 7.42
N ARG A 135 -9.61 -21.51 6.14
CA ARG A 135 -10.52 -20.49 5.63
C ARG A 135 -11.98 -20.92 5.73
N ALA A 136 -12.28 -22.16 5.33
CA ALA A 136 -13.62 -22.73 5.44
C ALA A 136 -14.10 -22.76 6.90
N GLU A 137 -13.24 -23.20 7.83
CA GLU A 137 -13.54 -23.21 9.27
C GLU A 137 -13.73 -21.79 9.86
N ALA A 138 -13.02 -20.80 9.31
CA ALA A 138 -13.09 -19.40 9.70
C ALA A 138 -14.25 -18.61 9.05
N ASP A 139 -15.10 -19.26 8.24
CA ASP A 139 -16.13 -18.60 7.42
C ASP A 139 -15.55 -17.48 6.54
N MET A 140 -14.34 -17.69 6.03
CA MET A 140 -13.67 -16.77 5.10
C MET A 140 -14.01 -17.16 3.66
N GLY A 141 -14.73 -16.30 2.96
CA GLY A 141 -14.97 -16.47 1.51
C GLY A 141 -13.68 -16.45 0.69
N ALA A 142 -13.71 -16.84 -0.59
CA ALA A 142 -12.50 -16.88 -1.44
C ALA A 142 -11.92 -15.48 -1.75
N TRP A 143 -12.71 -14.42 -1.56
CA TRP A 143 -12.36 -13.06 -1.94
C TRP A 143 -12.29 -12.13 -0.73
N GLN A 144 -11.38 -11.16 -0.80
CA GLN A 144 -11.43 -9.94 -0.02
C GLN A 144 -11.68 -8.78 -0.97
N ILE A 145 -12.85 -8.16 -0.83
CA ILE A 145 -13.24 -7.02 -1.65
C ILE A 145 -12.55 -5.77 -1.11
N ILE A 146 -11.71 -5.16 -1.93
CA ILE A 146 -10.96 -3.95 -1.60
C ILE A 146 -11.69 -2.74 -2.14
N SER A 147 -12.18 -2.80 -3.39
CA SER A 147 -12.99 -1.78 -4.06
C SER A 147 -14.12 -2.46 -4.84
N PRO A 148 -15.40 -2.18 -4.54
CA PRO A 148 -16.53 -2.99 -5.03
C PRO A 148 -17.15 -2.52 -6.35
N ASP A 149 -16.58 -1.52 -7.02
CA ASP A 149 -17.14 -0.97 -8.26
C ASP A 149 -17.21 -2.03 -9.36
N PRO A 150 -18.37 -2.27 -10.01
CA PRO A 150 -18.47 -3.26 -11.08
C PRO A 150 -17.71 -2.79 -12.32
N ALA A 151 -17.10 -3.73 -13.03
CA ALA A 151 -16.27 -3.42 -14.19
C ALA A 151 -16.63 -4.30 -15.41
N ILE A 152 -16.49 -3.71 -16.59
CA ILE A 152 -16.62 -4.40 -17.88
C ILE A 152 -15.36 -4.09 -18.67
N GLY A 153 -14.65 -5.11 -19.12
CA GLY A 153 -13.40 -4.93 -19.84
C GLY A 153 -12.80 -6.24 -20.33
N PHE A 154 -11.65 -6.14 -20.95
CA PHE A 154 -10.94 -7.30 -21.48
C PHE A 154 -9.90 -7.81 -20.50
N VAL A 155 -9.81 -9.13 -20.33
CA VAL A 155 -8.91 -9.72 -19.34
C VAL A 155 -7.46 -9.71 -19.85
N LYS A 156 -6.54 -9.25 -19.02
CA LYS A 156 -5.09 -9.31 -19.25
C LYS A 156 -4.39 -9.76 -17.97
N ARG A 157 -3.49 -10.75 -18.08
CA ARG A 157 -2.62 -11.16 -16.97
C ARG A 157 -1.28 -10.41 -17.02
N VAL A 158 -0.76 -10.03 -15.87
CA VAL A 158 0.51 -9.31 -15.71
C VAL A 158 1.29 -9.85 -14.51
N ASP A 159 2.61 -9.92 -14.63
CA ASP A 159 3.49 -10.46 -13.57
C ASP A 159 3.45 -9.59 -12.30
N ALA A 160 3.33 -8.27 -12.46
CA ALA A 160 3.22 -7.32 -11.37
C ALA A 160 2.39 -6.12 -11.81
N LEU A 161 1.65 -5.51 -10.89
CA LEU A 161 0.97 -4.24 -11.17
C LEU A 161 1.99 -3.14 -11.51
N ALA A 162 3.16 -3.18 -10.87
CA ALA A 162 4.23 -2.21 -11.08
C ALA A 162 4.75 -2.21 -12.52
N SER A 163 4.79 -3.36 -13.20
CA SER A 163 5.33 -3.44 -14.57
C SER A 163 4.42 -2.84 -15.64
N VAL A 164 3.17 -2.53 -15.27
CA VAL A 164 2.20 -1.90 -16.18
C VAL A 164 1.70 -0.57 -15.67
N MET A 165 2.20 -0.06 -14.54
CA MET A 165 1.67 1.19 -13.95
C MET A 165 1.87 2.41 -14.87
N ASN A 166 2.87 2.35 -15.76
CA ASN A 166 3.16 3.38 -16.75
C ASN A 166 2.41 3.18 -18.08
N ASP A 167 1.72 2.06 -18.26
CA ASP A 167 0.98 1.77 -19.49
C ASP A 167 -0.32 2.58 -19.55
N THR A 168 -0.80 2.82 -20.76
CA THR A 168 -2.16 3.26 -21.04
C THR A 168 -2.87 2.19 -21.85
N PHE A 169 -4.00 1.72 -21.36
CA PHE A 169 -4.82 0.74 -22.07
C PHE A 169 -5.86 1.46 -22.93
N ASP A 170 -5.76 1.29 -24.25
CA ASP A 170 -6.68 1.88 -25.23
C ASP A 170 -8.14 1.41 -25.09
N ARG A 171 -8.34 0.31 -24.34
CA ARG A 171 -9.65 -0.27 -24.07
C ARG A 171 -9.78 -0.65 -22.60
N PRO A 172 -10.99 -0.61 -22.02
CA PRO A 172 -11.23 -1.07 -20.65
C PRO A 172 -10.62 -2.45 -20.40
N THR A 173 -9.73 -2.55 -19.43
CA THR A 173 -8.93 -3.76 -19.17
C THR A 173 -9.10 -4.25 -17.73
N ILE A 174 -9.38 -5.54 -17.58
CA ILE A 174 -9.43 -6.26 -16.30
C ILE A 174 -8.07 -6.92 -16.09
N LEU A 175 -7.31 -6.45 -15.10
CA LEU A 175 -5.99 -6.96 -14.80
C LEU A 175 -6.06 -8.12 -13.81
N ILE A 176 -5.39 -9.22 -14.15
CA ILE A 176 -5.01 -10.27 -13.21
C ILE A 176 -3.53 -10.08 -12.91
N ALA A 177 -3.19 -9.55 -11.74
CA ALA A 177 -1.83 -9.22 -11.35
C ALA A 177 -1.28 -10.27 -10.38
N ASP A 178 -0.16 -10.89 -10.72
CA ASP A 178 0.47 -11.88 -9.85
C ASP A 178 1.12 -11.21 -8.61
N LYS A 179 1.59 -9.96 -8.74
CA LYS A 179 2.20 -9.18 -7.65
C LYS A 179 1.62 -7.77 -7.48
N VAL A 180 1.37 -7.38 -6.23
CA VAL A 180 1.01 -6.00 -5.83
C VAL A 180 1.77 -5.62 -4.55
N GLY A 181 2.55 -4.54 -4.60
CA GLY A 181 3.41 -4.05 -3.52
C GLY A 181 2.78 -2.99 -2.62
N GLY A 182 1.86 -2.16 -3.13
CA GLY A 182 1.15 -1.10 -2.38
C GLY A 182 1.45 0.33 -2.83
N ASP A 183 2.60 0.55 -3.46
CA ASP A 183 3.05 1.87 -3.93
C ASP A 183 2.67 2.16 -5.39
N GLU A 184 2.13 1.19 -6.12
CA GLU A 184 1.80 1.32 -7.54
C GLU A 184 0.63 2.28 -7.81
N GLU A 185 0.66 2.89 -9.00
CA GLU A 185 -0.49 3.59 -9.56
C GLU A 185 -1.35 2.61 -10.35
N ILE A 186 -2.67 2.82 -10.38
CA ILE A 186 -3.53 2.04 -11.27
C ILE A 186 -3.38 2.59 -12.69
N PRO A 187 -3.00 1.78 -13.69
CA PRO A 187 -2.78 2.27 -15.04
C PRO A 187 -4.06 2.78 -15.70
N ALA A 188 -3.91 3.79 -16.55
CA ALA A 188 -5.04 4.39 -17.27
C ALA A 188 -5.73 3.32 -18.15
N GLY A 189 -7.06 3.27 -18.09
CA GLY A 189 -7.86 2.28 -18.82
C GLY A 189 -8.02 0.92 -18.11
N ALA A 190 -7.32 0.67 -16.99
CA ALA A 190 -7.62 -0.48 -16.14
C ALA A 190 -8.91 -0.22 -15.33
N VAL A 191 -9.87 -1.13 -15.44
CA VAL A 191 -11.19 -1.05 -14.77
C VAL A 191 -11.33 -2.03 -13.62
N ALA A 192 -10.45 -3.03 -13.56
CA ALA A 192 -10.37 -3.96 -12.44
C ALA A 192 -8.92 -4.44 -12.22
N VAL A 193 -8.57 -4.73 -10.97
CA VAL A 193 -7.34 -5.42 -10.56
C VAL A 193 -7.73 -6.58 -9.66
N LEU A 194 -7.33 -7.79 -10.03
CA LEU A 194 -7.55 -9.03 -9.28
C LEU A 194 -6.21 -9.69 -9.03
N THR A 195 -5.93 -10.10 -7.79
CA THR A 195 -4.61 -10.61 -7.42
C THR A 195 -4.71 -11.69 -6.34
N THR A 196 -3.71 -12.57 -6.24
CA THR A 196 -3.55 -13.45 -5.07
C THR A 196 -2.74 -12.81 -3.94
N CYS A 197 -2.09 -11.67 -4.20
CA CYS A 197 -1.35 -10.95 -3.18
C CYS A 197 -2.29 -10.41 -2.11
N SER A 198 -1.88 -10.55 -0.84
CA SER A 198 -2.58 -9.94 0.28
C SER A 198 -2.40 -8.43 0.23
N VAL A 199 -3.50 -7.70 0.20
CA VAL A 199 -3.53 -6.24 0.20
C VAL A 199 -4.42 -5.79 1.36
N ASP A 200 -3.89 -4.95 2.25
CA ASP A 200 -4.72 -4.34 3.29
C ASP A 200 -5.76 -3.41 2.66
N VAL A 201 -7.00 -3.45 3.14
CA VAL A 201 -8.13 -2.73 2.52
C VAL A 201 -7.95 -1.22 2.62
N LEU A 202 -7.14 -0.76 3.58
CA LEU A 202 -6.86 0.64 3.85
C LEU A 202 -5.45 1.06 3.41
N SER A 203 -4.79 0.26 2.57
CA SER A 203 -3.51 0.61 1.93
C SER A 203 -3.65 1.73 0.88
N HIS A 204 -2.55 2.35 0.47
CA HIS A 204 -2.58 3.38 -0.55
C HIS A 204 -3.12 2.90 -1.90
N SER A 205 -2.70 1.72 -2.38
CA SER A 205 -3.20 1.14 -3.64
C SER A 205 -4.71 0.86 -3.57
N ALA A 206 -5.21 0.40 -2.43
CA ALA A 206 -6.64 0.19 -2.18
C ALA A 206 -7.45 1.50 -2.26
N VAL A 207 -6.94 2.57 -1.63
CA VAL A 207 -7.58 3.89 -1.68
C VAL A 207 -7.57 4.46 -3.09
N ARG A 208 -6.47 4.31 -3.85
CA ARG A 208 -6.36 4.75 -5.24
C ARG A 208 -7.36 4.04 -6.15
N ALA A 209 -7.47 2.72 -6.05
CA ALA A 209 -8.44 1.95 -6.82
C ALA A 209 -9.88 2.42 -6.52
N ARG A 210 -10.22 2.66 -5.26
CA ARG A 210 -11.56 3.16 -4.87
C ARG A 210 -11.82 4.57 -5.41
N ASN A 211 -10.85 5.48 -5.30
CA ASN A 211 -10.99 6.84 -5.82
C ASN A 211 -11.13 6.86 -7.35
N GLY A 212 -10.47 5.92 -8.04
CA GLY A 212 -10.57 5.73 -9.48
C GLY A 212 -11.78 4.93 -9.96
N GLY A 213 -12.63 4.42 -9.05
CA GLY A 213 -13.77 3.57 -9.41
C GLY A 213 -13.36 2.24 -10.05
N VAL A 214 -12.19 1.72 -9.68
CA VAL A 214 -11.62 0.48 -10.21
C VAL A 214 -11.99 -0.66 -9.25
N LEU A 215 -12.53 -1.75 -9.78
CA LEU A 215 -12.76 -2.96 -8.99
C LEU A 215 -11.41 -3.48 -8.48
N PHE A 216 -11.27 -3.73 -7.19
CA PHE A 216 -10.04 -4.30 -6.65
C PHE A 216 -10.38 -5.39 -5.65
N ALA A 217 -9.85 -6.59 -5.83
CA ALA A 217 -10.04 -7.69 -4.89
C ALA A 217 -8.84 -8.64 -4.83
N THR A 218 -8.58 -9.18 -3.64
CA THR A 218 -7.65 -10.29 -3.44
C THR A 218 -8.41 -11.62 -3.50
N CYS A 219 -7.99 -12.54 -4.35
CA CYS A 219 -8.44 -13.92 -4.41
C CYS A 219 -7.48 -14.81 -3.62
N TYR A 220 -7.98 -15.54 -2.64
CA TYR A 220 -7.17 -16.49 -1.87
C TYR A 220 -7.26 -17.92 -2.40
N ASP A 221 -8.04 -18.14 -3.45
CA ASP A 221 -8.16 -19.41 -4.14
C ASP A 221 -7.47 -19.29 -5.51
N GLU A 222 -6.28 -19.85 -5.62
CA GLU A 222 -5.47 -19.82 -6.84
C GLU A 222 -6.19 -20.49 -8.02
N ILE A 223 -6.94 -21.57 -7.77
CA ILE A 223 -7.68 -22.29 -8.82
C ILE A 223 -8.80 -21.39 -9.35
N LEU A 224 -9.49 -20.69 -8.46
CA LEU A 224 -10.57 -19.78 -8.83
C LEU A 224 -10.05 -18.62 -9.70
N LEU A 225 -8.90 -18.03 -9.33
CA LEU A 225 -8.29 -16.98 -10.14
C LEU A 225 -7.74 -17.52 -11.46
N GLU A 226 -7.16 -18.72 -11.48
CA GLU A 226 -6.68 -19.36 -12.70
C GLU A 226 -7.82 -19.68 -13.67
N ASN A 227 -9.01 -20.03 -13.17
CA ASN A 227 -10.21 -20.16 -14.02
C ASN A 227 -10.57 -18.85 -14.71
N LEU A 228 -10.41 -17.71 -14.02
CA LEU A 228 -10.59 -16.40 -14.65
C LEU A 228 -9.45 -16.08 -15.64
N SER A 229 -8.22 -16.50 -15.34
CA SER A 229 -7.07 -16.37 -16.25
C SER A 229 -7.24 -17.13 -17.56
N GLN A 230 -8.11 -18.14 -17.63
CA GLN A 230 -8.44 -18.82 -18.89
C GLN A 230 -9.18 -17.91 -19.88
N HIS A 231 -9.75 -16.79 -19.42
CA HIS A 231 -10.45 -15.80 -20.24
C HIS A 231 -9.55 -14.65 -20.71
N VAL A 232 -8.22 -14.77 -20.63
CA VAL A 232 -7.30 -13.74 -21.13
C VAL A 232 -7.59 -13.43 -22.60
N GLY A 233 -7.86 -12.15 -22.89
CA GLY A 233 -8.26 -11.65 -24.20
C GLY A 233 -9.76 -11.47 -24.38
N ASP A 234 -10.59 -12.18 -23.60
CA ASP A 234 -12.05 -12.14 -23.70
C ASP A 234 -12.64 -10.89 -23.02
N ALA A 235 -13.82 -10.48 -23.50
CA ALA A 235 -14.60 -9.41 -22.90
C ALA A 235 -15.44 -9.96 -21.75
N MET A 236 -15.16 -9.49 -20.55
CA MET A 236 -15.78 -9.97 -19.31
C MET A 236 -16.43 -8.82 -18.56
N LYS A 237 -17.54 -9.13 -17.90
CA LYS A 237 -18.12 -8.28 -16.86
C LYS A 237 -17.85 -8.92 -15.51
N VAL A 238 -17.23 -8.17 -14.61
CA VAL A 238 -16.89 -8.60 -13.25
C VAL A 238 -17.62 -7.70 -12.24
N SER A 239 -18.18 -8.30 -11.19
CA SER A 239 -18.89 -7.56 -10.15
C SER A 239 -18.91 -8.31 -8.82
N VAL A 240 -19.19 -7.58 -7.73
CA VAL A 240 -19.38 -8.17 -6.41
C VAL A 240 -20.80 -8.76 -6.30
N GLY A 241 -20.88 -10.09 -6.19
CA GLY A 241 -22.11 -10.84 -5.99
C GLY A 241 -22.51 -10.98 -4.51
N LYS A 242 -23.47 -11.87 -4.25
CA LYS A 242 -23.90 -12.18 -2.88
C LYS A 242 -22.76 -12.87 -2.10
N GLY A 243 -22.61 -12.49 -0.83
CA GLY A 243 -21.57 -13.07 0.04
C GLY A 243 -20.16 -12.62 -0.30
N GLU A 244 -20.01 -11.39 -0.83
CA GLU A 244 -18.71 -10.76 -1.12
C GLU A 244 -17.83 -11.58 -2.08
N GLN A 245 -18.46 -12.36 -2.98
CA GLN A 245 -17.77 -13.11 -4.03
C GLN A 245 -17.66 -12.28 -5.31
N ILE A 246 -16.55 -12.37 -6.02
CA ILE A 246 -16.46 -11.86 -7.39
C ILE A 246 -17.19 -12.84 -8.32
N VAL A 247 -18.10 -12.30 -9.13
CA VAL A 247 -18.84 -13.02 -10.16
C VAL A 247 -18.48 -12.43 -11.50
N TRP A 248 -18.30 -13.30 -12.49
CA TRP A 248 -17.99 -12.89 -13.86
C TRP A 248 -18.89 -13.56 -14.89
N GLU A 249 -19.14 -12.84 -15.98
CA GLU A 249 -19.87 -13.34 -17.14
C GLU A 249 -19.19 -12.82 -18.42
N GLU A 250 -19.14 -13.67 -19.45
CA GLU A 250 -18.67 -13.28 -20.78
C GLU A 250 -19.70 -12.35 -21.43
N VAL A 251 -19.22 -11.29 -22.07
CA VAL A 251 -20.06 -10.29 -22.75
C VAL A 251 -19.54 -10.05 -24.16
N ASP A 252 -20.42 -9.56 -25.05
CA ASP A 252 -19.99 -9.14 -26.38
C ASP A 252 -18.98 -7.98 -26.29
N ALA A 253 -17.98 -7.97 -27.16
CA ALA A 253 -17.00 -6.88 -27.24
C ALA A 253 -17.66 -5.48 -27.39
N SER A 254 -18.80 -5.41 -28.09
CA SER A 254 -19.57 -4.17 -28.24
C SER A 254 -20.14 -3.64 -26.92
N ALA A 255 -20.35 -4.51 -25.91
CA ALA A 255 -20.76 -4.09 -24.58
C ALA A 255 -19.62 -3.39 -23.84
N VAL A 256 -18.36 -3.78 -24.11
CA VAL A 256 -17.17 -3.08 -23.60
C VAL A 256 -17.07 -1.70 -24.23
N ASP A 257 -17.26 -1.58 -25.56
CA ASP A 257 -17.24 -0.29 -26.26
C ASP A 257 -18.36 0.64 -25.78
N ALA A 258 -19.56 0.09 -25.56
CA ALA A 258 -20.69 0.84 -25.00
C ALA A 258 -20.44 1.28 -23.55
N ALA A 259 -19.82 0.42 -22.73
CA ALA A 259 -19.40 0.76 -21.37
C ALA A 259 -18.29 1.81 -21.36
N ALA A 260 -17.35 1.76 -22.30
CA ALA A 260 -16.32 2.78 -22.48
C ALA A 260 -16.93 4.12 -22.90
N ALA A 261 -17.91 4.14 -23.81
CA ALA A 261 -18.61 5.35 -24.23
C ALA A 261 -19.49 5.94 -23.12
N ASN A 262 -20.18 5.10 -22.35
CA ASN A 262 -20.97 5.54 -21.19
C ASN A 262 -20.09 5.96 -20.00
N GLY A 263 -18.95 5.29 -19.83
CA GLY A 263 -17.91 5.65 -18.88
C GLY A 263 -17.26 6.99 -19.27
N ALA A 264 -17.05 7.24 -20.56
CA ALA A 264 -16.60 8.54 -21.08
C ALA A 264 -17.67 9.62 -20.88
N ALA A 265 -18.95 9.35 -21.11
CA ALA A 265 -20.05 10.30 -20.85
C ALA A 265 -20.33 10.51 -19.34
N GLY A 266 -20.07 9.50 -18.50
CA GLY A 266 -20.10 9.58 -17.04
C GLY A 266 -18.86 10.27 -16.46
N ALA A 267 -17.71 10.11 -17.11
CA ALA A 267 -16.47 10.83 -16.85
C ALA A 267 -16.58 12.29 -17.32
N GLU A 268 -17.28 12.61 -18.41
CA GLU A 268 -17.65 14.01 -18.75
C GLU A 268 -18.43 14.70 -17.62
N SER A 269 -19.11 13.93 -16.75
CA SER A 269 -19.74 14.39 -15.51
C SER A 269 -18.86 14.24 -14.24
N ARG A 270 -17.81 13.39 -14.28
CA ARG A 270 -16.87 13.12 -13.18
C ARG A 270 -15.41 12.90 -13.67
N ASN A 271 -14.78 13.91 -14.28
CA ASN A 271 -13.33 14.00 -14.60
C ASN A 271 -12.86 13.95 -16.07
N HIS A 272 -13.73 14.19 -17.06
CA HIS A 272 -13.30 14.62 -18.40
C HIS A 272 -13.80 16.05 -18.63
N ILE A 273 -13.04 17.02 -18.13
CA ILE A 273 -13.13 18.39 -18.61
C ILE A 273 -12.46 18.38 -19.99
N GLU A 274 -13.18 18.73 -21.05
CA GLU A 274 -12.57 19.07 -22.34
C GLU A 274 -11.54 20.20 -22.09
N GLY A 275 -10.25 19.84 -22.08
CA GLY A 275 -9.13 20.73 -21.73
C GLY A 275 -8.21 20.26 -20.59
N GLY A 276 -8.48 19.11 -19.97
CA GLY A 276 -7.71 18.60 -18.83
C GLY A 276 -8.07 19.28 -17.51
N LEU A 277 -7.79 18.61 -16.38
CA LEU A 277 -7.86 19.25 -15.06
C LEU A 277 -6.73 20.28 -14.98
N ARG A 278 -7.07 21.58 -15.02
CA ARG A 278 -6.07 22.63 -14.83
C ARG A 278 -5.93 22.92 -13.35
N LEU A 279 -4.80 22.50 -12.77
CA LEU A 279 -4.47 22.89 -11.42
C LEU A 279 -4.25 24.41 -11.36
N ASP A 280 -4.75 25.03 -10.29
CA ASP A 280 -4.48 26.43 -10.04
C ASP A 280 -2.97 26.63 -9.87
N ASN A 281 -2.40 27.56 -10.64
CA ASN A 281 -1.03 27.99 -10.45
C ASN A 281 -0.96 28.88 -9.21
N ILE A 282 -0.77 28.24 -8.04
CA ILE A 282 -0.75 28.91 -6.75
C ILE A 282 0.60 29.63 -6.56
N PRO A 283 0.63 30.98 -6.45
CA PRO A 283 1.86 31.72 -6.24
C PRO A 283 2.31 31.63 -4.79
N PHE A 284 3.60 31.92 -4.56
CA PHE A 284 4.14 32.11 -3.22
C PHE A 284 3.36 33.17 -2.43
N CYS A 285 2.95 32.83 -1.21
CA CYS A 285 2.13 33.71 -0.38
C CYS A 285 2.92 34.85 0.31
N GLY A 286 4.21 35.00 -0.01
CA GLY A 286 5.09 36.03 0.55
C GLY A 286 5.75 35.68 1.89
N LYS A 287 5.58 34.45 2.38
CA LYS A 287 6.20 33.94 3.61
C LYS A 287 6.63 32.49 3.44
N TYR A 288 7.76 32.11 4.03
CA TYR A 288 8.27 30.73 3.98
C TYR A 288 7.50 29.78 4.89
N THR A 289 6.74 30.33 5.84
CA THR A 289 5.94 29.56 6.78
C THR A 289 4.58 30.22 7.01
N VAL A 290 3.58 29.39 7.33
CA VAL A 290 2.25 29.86 7.73
C VAL A 290 1.79 29.18 9.01
N PRO A 291 1.13 29.92 9.94
CA PRO A 291 0.56 29.34 11.14
C PRO A 291 -0.74 28.57 10.84
N LEU A 292 -1.19 27.76 11.79
CA LEU A 292 -2.43 26.95 11.70
C LEU A 292 -3.67 27.76 11.25
N SER A 293 -3.78 29.02 11.68
CA SER A 293 -4.90 29.92 11.32
C SER A 293 -4.93 30.28 9.82
N GLU A 294 -3.81 30.14 9.12
CA GLU A 294 -3.65 30.43 7.69
C GLU A 294 -3.64 29.15 6.84
N PHE A 295 -3.94 27.98 7.41
CA PHE A 295 -4.14 26.76 6.64
C PHE A 295 -5.46 26.86 5.87
N LYS A 296 -5.42 27.50 4.70
CA LYS A 296 -6.57 27.80 3.85
C LYS A 296 -6.28 27.42 2.41
N GLN A 297 -7.34 27.29 1.62
CA GLN A 297 -7.25 26.99 0.19
C GLN A 297 -6.41 28.06 -0.53
N GLY A 298 -5.59 27.62 -1.49
CA GLY A 298 -4.68 28.51 -2.21
C GLY A 298 -3.42 28.91 -1.43
N VAL A 299 -3.18 28.33 -0.25
CA VAL A 299 -1.94 28.56 0.54
C VAL A 299 -1.29 27.24 0.93
N VAL A 300 -2.09 26.26 1.35
CA VAL A 300 -1.64 24.92 1.76
C VAL A 300 -2.58 23.85 1.20
N GLY A 301 -2.12 22.60 1.14
CA GLY A 301 -2.91 21.48 0.64
C GLY A 301 -3.97 20.96 1.61
N ALA A 302 -4.70 19.94 1.17
CA ALA A 302 -5.82 19.33 1.87
C ALA A 302 -5.42 18.73 3.22
N LYS A 303 -4.22 18.16 3.37
CA LYS A 303 -3.79 17.53 4.64
C LYS A 303 -3.66 18.58 5.74
N ALA A 304 -3.06 19.73 5.43
CA ALA A 304 -2.99 20.86 6.34
C ALA A 304 -4.38 21.45 6.61
N ARG A 305 -5.21 21.67 5.58
CA ARG A 305 -6.59 22.17 5.76
C ARG A 305 -7.43 21.27 6.66
N ASN A 306 -7.34 19.95 6.48
CA ASN A 306 -7.99 18.96 7.34
C ASN A 306 -7.46 19.01 8.77
N THR A 307 -6.15 19.19 8.95
CA THR A 307 -5.54 19.38 10.28
C THR A 307 -6.12 20.60 11.00
N ARG A 308 -6.33 21.71 10.28
CA ARG A 308 -7.01 22.89 10.82
C ARG A 308 -8.46 22.59 11.20
N ALA A 309 -9.24 21.99 10.29
CA ALA A 309 -10.64 21.65 10.53
C ALA A 309 -10.83 20.73 11.76
N LEU A 310 -9.90 19.78 11.96
CA LEU A 310 -9.86 18.94 13.16
C LEU A 310 -9.59 19.77 14.42
N ASN A 311 -8.60 20.68 14.39
CA ASN A 311 -8.28 21.55 15.53
C ASN A 311 -9.45 22.47 15.89
N GLU A 312 -10.14 23.06 14.91
CA GLU A 312 -11.33 23.90 15.13
C GLU A 312 -12.51 23.10 15.70
N SER A 313 -12.57 21.79 15.45
CA SER A 313 -13.62 20.90 15.93
C SER A 313 -13.37 20.34 17.33
N LEU A 314 -12.16 20.50 17.89
CA LEU A 314 -11.81 20.03 19.23
C LEU A 314 -12.61 20.77 20.31
N GLY A 315 -13.32 20.00 21.14
CA GLY A 315 -13.98 20.53 22.33
C GLY A 315 -15.23 21.37 22.12
N GLY A 316 -15.63 21.59 20.86
CA GLY A 316 -16.88 22.24 20.46
C GLY A 316 -18.07 21.29 20.27
N GLY A 317 -18.02 20.07 20.83
CA GLY A 317 -19.08 19.07 20.75
C GLY A 317 -19.03 18.13 19.53
N LYS A 318 -18.12 18.34 18.58
CA LYS A 318 -17.88 17.44 17.43
C LYS A 318 -16.78 16.43 17.71
N ILE A 319 -15.63 16.89 18.20
CA ILE A 319 -14.50 16.04 18.58
C ILE A 319 -14.27 16.18 20.09
N PRO A 320 -14.23 15.07 20.86
CA PRO A 320 -13.95 15.12 22.29
C PRO A 320 -12.62 15.80 22.64
N LYS A 321 -12.61 16.57 23.75
CA LYS A 321 -11.42 17.31 24.22
C LYS A 321 -10.21 16.45 24.58
N TRP A 322 -10.41 15.15 24.80
CA TRP A 322 -9.34 14.23 25.16
C TRP A 322 -8.53 13.75 23.94
N ILE A 323 -9.06 13.92 22.72
CA ILE A 323 -8.32 13.61 21.49
C ILE A 323 -7.21 14.65 21.33
N ARG A 324 -5.98 14.17 21.15
CA ARG A 324 -4.80 15.00 20.93
C ARG A 324 -4.45 14.96 19.45
N LEU A 325 -4.27 16.14 18.86
CA LEU A 325 -3.83 16.28 17.48
C LEU A 325 -2.33 16.64 17.45
N PRO A 326 -1.58 16.20 16.43
CA PRO A 326 -0.19 16.60 16.28
C PRO A 326 -0.05 18.11 16.11
N LYS A 327 0.98 18.68 16.75
CA LYS A 327 1.43 20.06 16.51
C LYS A 327 1.86 20.18 15.06
N SER A 328 1.54 21.31 14.42
CA SER A 328 1.66 21.42 12.96
C SER A 328 2.12 22.81 12.54
N MET A 329 3.03 22.86 11.58
CA MET A 329 3.35 24.05 10.79
C MET A 329 3.45 23.66 9.32
N VAL A 330 3.38 24.63 8.41
CA VAL A 330 3.48 24.37 6.96
C VAL A 330 4.45 25.33 6.30
N VAL A 331 5.25 24.79 5.38
CA VAL A 331 5.91 25.54 4.31
C VAL A 331 4.94 25.59 3.12
N PRO A 332 4.41 26.77 2.76
CA PRO A 332 3.23 26.89 1.89
C PRO A 332 3.56 26.61 0.41
N PHE A 333 2.50 26.52 -0.41
CA PHE A 333 2.62 26.43 -1.85
C PHE A 333 3.45 27.58 -2.46
N GLY A 334 4.08 27.30 -3.60
CA GLY A 334 4.87 28.27 -4.33
C GLY A 334 6.25 28.56 -3.71
N THR A 335 6.59 27.93 -2.58
CA THR A 335 7.86 28.19 -1.89
C THR A 335 9.06 27.71 -2.71
N LEU A 336 9.02 26.49 -3.26
CA LEU A 336 10.09 25.97 -4.12
C LEU A 336 10.30 26.89 -5.34
N GLU A 337 9.21 27.23 -6.02
CA GLU A 337 9.21 28.09 -7.20
C GLU A 337 9.73 29.51 -6.89
N HIS A 338 9.54 29.98 -5.66
CA HIS A 338 10.08 31.24 -5.18
C HIS A 338 11.59 31.16 -4.93
N ILE A 339 12.06 30.16 -4.18
CA ILE A 339 13.48 30.06 -3.81
C ILE A 339 14.38 29.70 -4.99
N LEU A 340 13.85 29.05 -6.02
CA LEU A 340 14.57 28.81 -7.28
C LEU A 340 14.89 30.12 -8.03
N LYS A 341 14.18 31.22 -7.74
CA LYS A 341 14.46 32.56 -8.30
C LYS A 341 15.52 33.32 -7.52
N ASP A 342 15.93 32.85 -6.35
CA ASP A 342 17.00 33.45 -5.57
C ASP A 342 18.36 33.27 -6.28
N PRO A 343 19.24 34.29 -6.33
CA PRO A 343 20.57 34.17 -6.92
C PRO A 343 21.38 32.95 -6.46
N ILE A 344 21.21 32.50 -5.21
CA ILE A 344 21.92 31.31 -4.68
C ILE A 344 21.56 30.02 -5.42
N ASN A 345 20.34 29.93 -5.96
CA ASN A 345 19.80 28.75 -6.64
C ASN A 345 19.75 28.90 -8.17
N ALA A 346 20.33 29.97 -8.74
CA ALA A 346 20.22 30.27 -10.16
C ALA A 346 20.81 29.16 -11.08
N SER A 347 21.83 28.43 -10.61
CA SER A 347 22.36 27.26 -11.34
C SER A 347 21.38 26.09 -11.30
N VAL A 348 20.83 25.78 -10.12
CA VAL A 348 19.87 24.69 -9.90
C VAL A 348 18.61 24.93 -10.71
N ALA A 349 18.09 26.15 -10.74
CA ALA A 349 16.92 26.49 -11.53
C ALA A 349 17.12 26.30 -13.04
N ARG A 350 18.30 26.67 -13.56
CA ARG A 350 18.64 26.47 -14.98
C ARG A 350 18.80 24.99 -15.33
N GLU A 351 19.45 24.24 -14.45
CA GLU A 351 19.64 22.81 -14.62
C GLU A 351 18.30 22.06 -14.57
N LEU A 352 17.45 22.37 -13.59
CA LEU A 352 16.12 21.78 -13.46
C LEU A 352 15.27 22.06 -14.69
N MET A 353 15.26 23.28 -15.20
CA MET A 353 14.53 23.63 -16.44
C MET A 353 14.99 22.79 -17.64
N ASN A 354 16.30 22.54 -17.77
CA ASN A 354 16.84 21.70 -18.84
C ASN A 354 16.48 20.22 -18.65
N LEU A 355 16.51 19.74 -17.40
CA LEU A 355 16.16 18.36 -17.07
C LEU A 355 14.67 18.09 -17.28
N GLU A 356 13.80 19.03 -16.89
CA GLU A 356 12.35 18.96 -17.14
C GLU A 356 12.03 18.92 -18.63
N ALA A 357 12.71 19.76 -19.43
CA ALA A 357 12.56 19.74 -20.90
C ALA A 357 13.08 18.46 -21.56
N ALA A 358 13.91 17.68 -20.85
CA ALA A 358 14.51 16.44 -21.30
C ALA A 358 13.87 15.18 -20.70
N VAL A 359 12.73 15.31 -20.00
CA VAL A 359 11.98 14.14 -19.52
C VAL A 359 11.55 13.29 -20.71
N ASP A 360 11.89 12.00 -20.65
CA ASP A 360 11.66 11.04 -21.72
C ASP A 360 10.69 9.95 -21.25
N ASP A 361 9.45 10.05 -21.70
CA ASP A 361 8.36 9.09 -21.43
C ASP A 361 8.22 8.03 -22.55
N SER A 362 9.30 7.73 -23.27
CA SER A 362 9.29 6.70 -24.32
C SER A 362 9.39 5.27 -23.79
N SER A 363 9.93 5.09 -22.57
CA SER A 363 10.03 3.82 -21.87
C SER A 363 10.09 4.02 -20.36
N GLU A 364 9.73 2.99 -19.59
CA GLU A 364 9.82 3.01 -18.12
C GLU A 364 11.24 3.33 -17.64
N GLU A 365 12.27 2.73 -18.25
CA GLU A 365 13.67 2.94 -17.85
C GLU A 365 14.12 4.38 -18.15
N SER A 366 13.77 4.92 -19.32
CA SER A 366 14.02 6.32 -19.69
C SER A 366 13.34 7.29 -18.73
N LEU A 367 12.06 7.05 -18.43
CA LEU A 367 11.27 7.90 -17.56
C LEU A 367 11.85 7.91 -16.14
N ALA A 368 12.08 6.73 -15.57
CA ALA A 368 12.66 6.58 -14.24
C ALA A 368 14.02 7.27 -14.13
N THR A 369 14.86 7.16 -15.17
CA THR A 369 16.18 7.79 -15.22
C THR A 369 16.11 9.31 -15.32
N THR A 370 15.29 9.84 -16.21
CA THR A 370 15.18 11.30 -16.42
C THR A 370 14.52 11.99 -15.22
N LEU A 371 13.50 11.39 -14.63
CA LEU A 371 12.87 11.86 -13.39
C LEU A 371 13.84 11.78 -12.19
N LYS A 372 14.65 10.71 -12.09
CA LYS A 372 15.70 10.60 -11.06
C LYS A 372 16.69 11.76 -11.12
N ASN A 373 17.05 12.23 -12.32
CA ASN A 373 17.93 13.38 -12.47
C ASN A 373 17.27 14.68 -11.98
N CYS A 374 15.98 14.90 -12.27
CA CYS A 374 15.22 16.02 -11.73
C CYS A 374 15.21 16.00 -10.19
N ARG A 375 14.94 14.83 -9.60
CA ARG A 375 14.97 14.65 -8.13
C ARG A 375 16.35 14.96 -7.55
N ALA A 376 17.42 14.49 -8.19
CA ALA A 376 18.79 14.76 -7.75
C ALA A 376 19.11 16.26 -7.80
N CYS A 377 18.70 16.97 -8.86
CA CYS A 377 18.89 18.42 -8.99
C CYS A 377 18.18 19.20 -7.88
N VAL A 378 16.90 18.90 -7.61
CA VAL A 378 16.10 19.58 -6.57
C VAL A 378 16.67 19.40 -5.17
N ARG A 379 17.28 18.24 -4.88
CA ARG A 379 17.97 17.99 -3.60
C ARG A 379 19.18 18.89 -3.34
N THR A 380 19.68 19.59 -4.36
CA THR A 380 20.81 20.52 -4.23
C THR A 380 20.40 21.96 -3.96
N VAL A 381 19.09 22.26 -3.93
CA VAL A 381 18.55 23.58 -3.61
C VAL A 381 19.03 24.02 -2.22
N GLN A 382 19.45 25.28 -2.12
CA GLN A 382 19.92 25.90 -0.87
C GLN A 382 18.85 26.83 -0.28
N PRO A 383 18.75 26.92 1.06
CA PRO A 383 17.81 27.83 1.70
C PRO A 383 18.27 29.29 1.51
N PRO A 384 17.41 30.20 1.03
CA PRO A 384 17.72 31.62 1.02
C PRO A 384 17.96 32.17 2.44
N LYS A 385 18.65 33.30 2.50
CA LYS A 385 18.97 33.98 3.77
C LYS A 385 17.71 34.27 4.58
N GLY A 386 17.67 33.88 5.85
CA GLY A 386 16.55 34.12 6.76
C GLY A 386 15.48 33.02 6.76
N MET A 387 15.51 32.07 5.81
CA MET A 387 14.48 31.04 5.68
C MET A 387 14.52 30.03 6.83
N LEU A 388 15.70 29.55 7.20
CA LEU A 388 15.84 28.58 8.29
C LEU A 388 15.48 29.22 9.64
N GLU A 389 15.80 30.49 9.85
CA GLU A 389 15.41 31.24 11.04
C GLU A 389 13.88 31.42 11.13
N GLU A 390 13.21 31.68 10.00
CA GLU A 390 11.75 31.75 9.93
C GLU A 390 11.11 30.38 10.25
N ILE A 391 11.63 29.29 9.66
CA ILE A 391 11.20 27.92 9.95
C ILE A 391 11.37 27.59 11.42
N SER A 392 12.54 27.88 12.00
CA SER A 392 12.82 27.65 13.42
C SER A 392 11.84 28.40 14.33
N THR A 393 11.57 29.66 14.01
CA THR A 393 10.61 30.50 14.76
C THR A 393 9.19 29.94 14.66
N ALA A 394 8.78 29.49 13.46
CA ALA A 394 7.47 28.90 13.23
C ALA A 394 7.31 27.54 13.94
N MET A 395 8.36 26.71 13.94
CA MET A 395 8.40 25.45 14.70
C MET A 395 8.14 25.74 16.18
N ALA A 396 8.93 26.63 16.79
CA ALA A 396 8.79 26.99 18.19
C ALA A 396 7.39 27.57 18.51
N ALA A 397 6.84 28.44 17.63
CA ALA A 397 5.50 29.01 17.79
C ALA A 397 4.38 27.95 17.70
N ALA A 398 4.57 26.91 16.87
CA ALA A 398 3.68 25.75 16.81
C ALA A 398 3.91 24.74 17.96
N GLY A 399 4.93 24.96 18.79
CA GLY A 399 5.36 24.07 19.86
C GLY A 399 6.13 22.84 19.38
N ILE A 400 6.68 22.87 18.17
CA ILE A 400 7.58 21.87 17.62
C ILE A 400 9.00 22.26 18.01
N ASP A 401 9.76 21.35 18.60
CA ASP A 401 11.16 21.62 18.95
C ASP A 401 11.99 21.71 17.65
N PRO A 402 12.65 22.85 17.38
CA PRO A 402 13.49 22.97 16.19
C PRO A 402 14.69 22.00 16.24
N PRO A 403 15.30 21.66 15.09
CA PRO A 403 16.55 20.92 15.05
C PRO A 403 17.63 21.55 15.96
N GLU A 404 18.30 20.69 16.73
CA GLU A 404 19.17 21.07 17.85
C GLU A 404 20.56 21.57 17.43
N ASP A 405 21.04 21.15 16.26
CA ASP A 405 22.37 21.44 15.74
C ASP A 405 22.38 21.52 14.20
N GLU A 406 23.54 21.86 13.63
CA GLU A 406 23.74 22.02 12.19
C GLU A 406 23.49 20.71 11.42
N ASP A 407 23.98 19.58 11.92
CA ASP A 407 23.76 18.26 11.28
C ASP A 407 22.27 17.90 11.20
N ARG A 408 21.50 18.24 12.25
CA ARG A 408 20.05 18.02 12.29
C ARG A 408 19.30 19.01 11.40
N TRP A 409 19.79 20.23 11.26
CA TRP A 409 19.28 21.18 10.27
C TRP A 409 19.54 20.69 8.85
N ASP A 410 20.71 20.13 8.56
CA ASP A 410 21.04 19.52 7.27
C ASP A 410 20.07 18.37 6.94
N LEU A 411 19.79 17.49 7.90
CA LEU A 411 18.81 16.41 7.72
C LEU A 411 17.39 16.94 7.52
N ALA A 412 16.97 17.97 8.27
CA ALA A 412 15.66 18.59 8.11
C ALA A 412 15.51 19.27 6.74
N TRP A 413 16.55 19.96 6.28
CA TRP A 413 16.56 20.60 4.98
C TRP A 413 16.53 19.56 3.84
N ARG A 414 17.31 18.47 3.96
CA ARG A 414 17.27 17.35 3.02
C ARG A 414 15.88 16.73 2.96
N ALA A 415 15.24 16.47 4.09
CA ALA A 415 13.89 15.91 4.13
C ALA A 415 12.86 16.85 3.47
N LEU A 416 12.99 18.16 3.67
CA LEU A 416 12.16 19.16 3.02
C LEU A 416 12.39 19.19 1.50
N CYS A 417 13.65 19.13 1.05
CA CYS A 417 13.98 19.01 -0.37
C CYS A 417 13.53 17.68 -0.97
N ASP A 418 13.54 16.58 -0.22
CA ASP A 418 13.00 15.28 -0.65
C ASP A 418 11.49 15.35 -0.87
N VAL A 419 10.75 16.09 -0.03
CA VAL A 419 9.32 16.34 -0.26
C VAL A 419 9.11 17.12 -1.56
N TRP A 420 9.90 18.16 -1.82
CA TRP A 420 9.82 18.87 -3.09
C TRP A 420 10.21 17.99 -4.28
N ALA A 421 11.30 17.23 -4.16
CA ALA A 421 11.75 16.29 -5.18
C ALA A 421 10.71 15.20 -5.47
N SER A 422 9.85 14.86 -4.50
CA SER A 422 8.77 13.87 -4.70
C SER A 422 7.77 14.26 -5.79
N LYS A 423 7.73 15.54 -6.19
CA LYS A 423 7.00 16.03 -7.37
C LYS A 423 7.40 15.27 -8.64
N TRP A 424 8.66 14.85 -8.76
CA TRP A 424 9.17 14.05 -9.88
C TRP A 424 9.31 12.58 -9.52
N ASN A 425 8.59 12.04 -8.54
CA ASN A 425 8.49 10.58 -8.40
C ASN A 425 7.71 10.02 -9.58
N ASP A 426 8.10 8.83 -10.05
CA ASP A 426 7.53 8.17 -11.23
C ASP A 426 6.00 8.07 -11.09
N ARG A 427 5.53 7.61 -9.92
CA ARG A 427 4.10 7.60 -9.55
C ARG A 427 3.41 8.95 -9.67
N ALA A 428 4.03 10.01 -9.13
CA ALA A 428 3.44 11.35 -9.16
C ALA A 428 3.31 11.87 -10.59
N PHE A 429 4.34 11.65 -11.41
CA PHE A 429 4.34 12.02 -12.82
C PHE A 429 3.25 11.27 -13.61
N VAL A 430 3.19 9.95 -13.44
CA VAL A 430 2.21 9.08 -14.10
C VAL A 430 0.78 9.42 -13.69
N SER A 431 0.55 9.67 -12.40
CA SER A 431 -0.77 10.06 -11.90
C SER A 431 -1.26 11.37 -12.53
N LEU A 432 -0.41 12.41 -12.62
CA LEU A 432 -0.77 13.67 -13.29
C LEU A 432 -1.05 13.46 -14.78
N ARG A 433 -0.20 12.69 -15.46
CA ARG A 433 -0.36 12.35 -16.88
C ARG A 433 -1.70 11.65 -17.13
N ASN A 434 -2.04 10.66 -16.31
CA ASN A 434 -3.29 9.91 -16.42
C ASN A 434 -4.54 10.80 -16.24
N HIS A 435 -4.41 11.93 -15.54
CA HIS A 435 -5.47 12.93 -15.35
C HIS A 435 -5.37 14.13 -16.32
N GLY A 436 -4.41 14.11 -17.25
CA GLY A 436 -4.17 15.21 -18.20
C GLY A 436 -3.75 16.52 -17.53
N ILE A 437 -3.08 16.44 -16.38
CA ILE A 437 -2.61 17.59 -15.61
C ILE A 437 -1.16 17.90 -16.01
N ASP A 438 -0.87 19.16 -16.32
CA ASP A 438 0.51 19.61 -16.57
C ASP A 438 1.32 19.54 -15.27
N HIS A 439 2.45 18.85 -15.32
CA HIS A 439 3.40 18.74 -14.20
C HIS A 439 3.88 20.12 -13.72
N ALA A 440 3.97 21.10 -14.63
CA ALA A 440 4.35 22.46 -14.30
C ALA A 440 3.32 23.18 -13.40
N ASP A 441 2.07 22.73 -13.35
CA ASP A 441 1.01 23.30 -12.50
C ASP A 441 0.92 22.65 -11.11
N LEU A 442 1.58 21.50 -10.90
CA LEU A 442 1.67 20.87 -9.58
C LEU A 442 2.52 21.74 -8.62
N ARG A 443 1.91 22.10 -7.48
CA ARG A 443 2.51 22.85 -6.37
C ARG A 443 2.57 21.95 -5.14
N MET A 444 3.71 21.98 -4.46
CA MET A 444 3.94 21.20 -3.25
C MET A 444 4.04 22.11 -2.04
N SER A 445 3.17 21.91 -1.05
CA SER A 445 3.36 22.43 0.30
C SER A 445 3.90 21.31 1.20
N VAL A 446 4.55 21.68 2.30
CA VAL A 446 5.18 20.72 3.22
C VAL A 446 4.59 20.87 4.61
N LEU A 447 3.82 19.87 5.04
CA LEU A 447 3.28 19.78 6.38
C LEU A 447 4.31 19.17 7.32
N VAL A 448 4.68 19.92 8.37
CA VAL A 448 5.73 19.52 9.32
C VAL A 448 5.09 19.22 10.68
N GLN A 449 5.35 18.02 11.19
CA GLN A 449 4.77 17.51 12.45
C GLN A 449 5.79 16.68 13.23
N PRO A 450 5.73 16.65 14.58
CA PRO A 450 6.43 15.63 15.34
C PRO A 450 5.78 14.26 15.08
N VAL A 451 6.59 13.23 14.89
CA VAL A 451 6.12 11.86 14.77
C VAL A 451 5.67 11.37 16.15
N VAL A 452 4.50 10.74 16.19
CA VAL A 452 4.01 10.09 17.40
C VAL A 452 4.71 8.74 17.54
N ASP A 453 5.36 8.50 18.68
CA ASP A 453 5.89 7.17 19.04
C ASP A 453 4.72 6.25 19.39
N ALA A 454 4.15 5.63 18.36
CA ALA A 454 2.94 4.84 18.50
C ALA A 454 3.28 3.37 18.76
N ASP A 455 2.72 2.80 19.83
CA ASP A 455 2.72 1.34 20.03
C ASP A 455 1.84 0.64 18.98
N TYR A 456 0.74 1.30 18.60
CA TYR A 456 -0.19 0.85 17.58
C TYR A 456 -0.63 2.02 16.72
N ALA A 457 -0.78 1.77 15.43
CA ALA A 457 -1.38 2.69 14.48
C ALA A 457 -2.56 2.02 13.79
N PHE A 458 -3.50 2.83 13.31
CA PHE A 458 -4.71 2.33 12.69
C PHE A 458 -5.22 3.27 11.61
N VAL A 459 -6.01 2.71 10.69
CA VAL A 459 -6.89 3.46 9.80
C VAL A 459 -8.32 2.99 10.07
N ILE A 460 -9.27 3.93 10.14
CA ILE A 460 -10.69 3.65 10.35
C ILE A 460 -11.49 4.30 9.24
N HIS A 461 -12.36 3.51 8.61
CA HIS A 461 -13.43 4.00 7.76
C HIS A 461 -14.75 3.91 8.52
N THR A 462 -15.45 5.04 8.63
CA THR A 462 -16.74 5.11 9.34
C THR A 462 -17.91 4.60 8.50
N VAL A 463 -17.69 4.31 7.22
CA VAL A 463 -18.57 3.56 6.32
C VAL A 463 -17.76 2.37 5.87
N ASN A 464 -18.28 1.14 5.96
CA ASN A 464 -17.51 -0.03 5.55
C ASN A 464 -17.11 0.13 4.08
N PRO A 465 -15.80 0.19 3.77
CA PRO A 465 -15.34 0.46 2.42
C PRO A 465 -15.72 -0.69 1.47
N SER A 466 -15.60 -1.94 1.90
CA SER A 466 -15.83 -3.13 1.07
C SER A 466 -17.31 -3.33 0.71
N SER A 467 -18.22 -3.08 1.66
CA SER A 467 -19.66 -3.31 1.48
C SER A 467 -20.48 -2.05 1.22
N ASN A 468 -19.87 -0.86 1.36
CA ASN A 468 -20.54 0.44 1.39
C ASN A 468 -21.64 0.58 2.48
N ASP A 469 -21.61 -0.28 3.51
CA ASP A 469 -22.56 -0.22 4.62
C ASP A 469 -22.24 0.98 5.54
N ALA A 470 -23.05 2.04 5.41
CA ALA A 470 -22.93 3.24 6.22
C ALA A 470 -23.34 3.03 7.69
N THR A 471 -23.83 1.86 8.08
CA THR A 471 -24.13 1.50 9.48
C THR A 471 -22.99 0.74 10.15
N GLU A 472 -21.90 0.46 9.43
CA GLU A 472 -20.78 -0.31 9.92
C GLU A 472 -19.49 0.48 9.78
N LEU A 473 -18.65 0.46 10.82
CA LEU A 473 -17.28 0.94 10.71
C LEU A 473 -16.34 -0.24 10.49
N TYR A 474 -15.26 0.03 9.76
CA TYR A 474 -14.19 -0.92 9.48
C TYR A 474 -12.86 -0.31 9.92
N ALA A 475 -12.02 -1.12 10.54
CA ALA A 475 -10.74 -0.68 11.06
C ALA A 475 -9.64 -1.73 10.82
N GLU A 476 -8.46 -1.24 10.48
CA GLU A 476 -7.22 -2.04 10.43
C GLU A 476 -6.20 -1.45 11.40
N VAL A 477 -5.51 -2.32 12.14
CA VAL A 477 -4.56 -1.96 13.20
C VAL A 477 -3.24 -2.71 13.00
N VAL A 478 -2.13 -1.99 13.14
CA VAL A 478 -0.77 -2.52 13.09
C VAL A 478 0.02 -2.12 14.34
N VAL A 479 1.08 -2.87 14.63
CA VAL A 479 2.05 -2.54 15.69
C VAL A 479 3.06 -1.55 15.13
N GLY A 480 3.37 -0.51 15.91
CA GLY A 480 4.30 0.54 15.51
C GLY A 480 3.66 1.62 14.63
N LEU A 481 4.46 2.22 13.74
CA LEU A 481 4.03 3.31 12.88
C LEU A 481 3.05 2.84 11.79
N GLY A 482 2.08 3.71 11.46
CA GLY A 482 1.02 3.42 10.49
C GLY A 482 1.49 3.21 9.06
N GLU A 483 2.74 3.56 8.74
CA GLU A 483 3.35 3.30 7.42
C GLU A 483 3.35 1.81 7.06
N VAL A 484 3.47 0.93 8.06
CA VAL A 484 3.37 -0.53 7.88
C VAL A 484 2.02 -0.95 7.29
N LEU A 485 0.95 -0.23 7.64
CA LEU A 485 -0.41 -0.45 7.14
C LEU A 485 -0.59 0.22 5.78
N VAL A 486 -0.38 1.53 5.70
CA VAL A 486 -0.71 2.28 4.47
C VAL A 486 0.21 1.96 3.30
N GLY A 487 1.47 1.58 3.57
CA GLY A 487 2.43 1.10 2.58
C GLY A 487 2.31 -0.39 2.23
N ASN A 488 1.29 -1.09 2.73
CA ASN A 488 1.00 -2.49 2.41
C ASN A 488 2.18 -3.47 2.64
N TYR A 489 2.89 -3.34 3.77
CA TYR A 489 3.99 -4.26 4.09
C TYR A 489 3.48 -5.71 4.13
N PRO A 490 4.28 -6.73 3.77
CA PRO A 490 3.82 -8.12 3.70
C PRO A 490 3.14 -8.63 4.98
N GLY A 491 2.08 -9.41 4.81
CA GLY A 491 1.22 -9.90 5.88
C GLY A 491 -0.01 -9.03 6.09
N ARG A 492 -0.88 -9.42 7.02
CA ARG A 492 -2.18 -8.78 7.25
C ARG A 492 -2.20 -7.98 8.54
N ALA A 493 -2.86 -6.83 8.52
CA ALA A 493 -3.20 -6.11 9.74
C ALA A 493 -4.28 -6.83 10.57
N LEU A 494 -4.41 -6.47 11.85
CA LEU A 494 -5.59 -6.82 12.62
C LEU A 494 -6.78 -6.05 12.03
N SER A 495 -7.76 -6.75 11.49
CA SER A 495 -8.96 -6.12 10.91
C SER A 495 -10.20 -6.47 11.72
N PHE A 496 -11.08 -5.49 11.89
CA PHE A 496 -12.38 -5.71 12.52
C PHE A 496 -13.44 -4.74 11.99
N SER A 497 -14.70 -5.15 12.13
CA SER A 497 -15.86 -4.30 11.89
C SER A 497 -16.73 -4.19 13.14
N VAL A 498 -17.48 -3.10 13.27
CA VAL A 498 -18.49 -2.97 14.32
C VAL A 498 -19.67 -2.11 13.86
N LYS A 499 -20.88 -2.54 14.24
CA LYS A 499 -22.11 -1.80 13.93
C LYS A 499 -22.22 -0.53 14.76
N LYS A 500 -22.53 0.57 14.08
CA LYS A 500 -22.71 1.90 14.64
C LYS A 500 -24.12 2.08 15.18
N ALA A 501 -24.27 3.02 16.10
CA ALA A 501 -25.58 3.48 16.54
C ALA A 501 -26.35 4.09 15.35
N THR A 502 -27.68 4.11 15.45
CA THR A 502 -28.50 4.83 14.45
C THR A 502 -28.16 6.32 14.48
N ALA A 503 -28.44 7.04 13.38
CA ALA A 503 -28.18 8.48 13.30
C ALA A 503 -28.89 9.26 14.43
N ALA A 504 -30.10 8.84 14.82
CA ALA A 504 -30.85 9.45 15.91
C ALA A 504 -30.17 9.26 17.27
N GLU A 505 -29.59 8.08 17.52
CA GLU A 505 -28.85 7.79 18.75
C GLU A 505 -27.50 8.53 18.79
N ALA A 506 -26.79 8.54 17.67
CA ALA A 506 -25.52 9.25 17.53
C ALA A 506 -25.67 10.77 17.69
N ALA A 507 -26.79 11.35 17.23
CA ALA A 507 -27.09 12.78 17.36
C ALA A 507 -27.18 13.25 18.82
N THR A 508 -27.42 12.35 19.77
CA THR A 508 -27.41 12.68 21.21
C THR A 508 -26.00 12.75 21.80
N GLY A 509 -24.97 12.36 21.04
CA GLY A 509 -23.55 12.45 21.42
C GLY A 509 -23.08 11.46 22.49
N THR A 510 -23.97 10.62 23.01
CA THR A 510 -23.69 9.66 24.09
C THR A 510 -23.54 8.22 23.60
N LYS A 511 -23.97 7.91 22.36
CA LYS A 511 -23.99 6.54 21.83
C LYS A 511 -23.47 6.50 20.38
N TYR A 512 -22.30 5.90 20.19
CA TYR A 512 -21.61 5.80 18.88
C TYR A 512 -21.72 4.40 18.25
N LEU A 513 -21.89 3.37 19.08
CA LEU A 513 -22.03 1.97 18.67
C LEU A 513 -23.48 1.50 18.92
N ALA A 514 -23.94 0.53 18.13
CA ALA A 514 -25.25 -0.08 18.37
C ALA A 514 -25.27 -0.79 19.74
N ASP A 515 -26.45 -0.95 20.33
CA ASP A 515 -26.57 -1.66 21.62
C ASP A 515 -26.06 -3.10 21.49
N GLY A 516 -25.17 -3.48 22.42
CA GLY A 516 -24.55 -4.81 22.41
C GLY A 516 -23.56 -5.04 21.27
N ALA A 517 -23.22 -4.02 20.48
CA ALA A 517 -22.24 -4.16 19.41
C ALA A 517 -20.85 -4.46 20.00
N THR A 518 -20.32 -5.63 19.64
CA THR A 518 -18.93 -6.02 19.88
C THR A 518 -18.16 -5.99 18.57
N PRO A 519 -16.86 -5.65 18.58
CA PRO A 519 -16.02 -5.76 17.40
C PRO A 519 -16.01 -7.20 16.87
N LYS A 520 -16.40 -7.39 15.61
CA LYS A 520 -16.21 -8.64 14.88
C LYS A 520 -14.82 -8.61 14.27
N VAL A 521 -13.91 -9.42 14.80
CA VAL A 521 -12.58 -9.62 14.21
C VAL A 521 -12.73 -10.34 12.86
N LEU A 522 -12.16 -9.77 11.81
CA LEU A 522 -12.19 -10.28 10.44
C LEU A 522 -10.84 -10.90 10.03
N GLY A 523 -9.76 -10.54 10.73
CA GLY A 523 -8.45 -11.12 10.53
C GLY A 523 -7.51 -10.76 11.67
N TYR A 524 -6.72 -11.73 12.13
CA TYR A 524 -5.65 -11.51 13.08
C TYR A 524 -4.36 -11.07 12.36
N PRO A 525 -3.48 -10.32 13.03
CA PRO A 525 -2.29 -9.77 12.40
C PRO A 525 -1.27 -10.87 12.09
N SER A 526 -0.64 -10.78 10.92
CA SER A 526 0.42 -11.70 10.48
C SER A 526 1.68 -11.00 9.97
N LYS A 527 1.70 -9.67 9.90
CA LYS A 527 2.89 -8.89 9.53
C LYS A 527 4.05 -9.20 10.50
N ASN A 528 5.24 -9.35 9.95
CA ASN A 528 6.48 -9.56 10.70
C ASN A 528 7.38 -8.32 10.76
N VAL A 529 6.98 -7.23 10.11
CA VAL A 529 7.65 -5.93 10.18
C VAL A 529 6.86 -4.99 11.06
N LEU A 530 7.58 -4.24 11.89
CA LEU A 530 7.07 -3.07 12.58
C LEU A 530 8.07 -1.93 12.43
N LEU A 531 7.57 -0.70 12.37
CA LEU A 531 8.40 0.51 12.33
C LEU A 531 8.27 1.25 13.65
N LYS A 532 9.39 1.73 14.17
CA LYS A 532 9.47 2.53 15.41
C LYS A 532 10.37 3.74 15.19
N ILE A 533 10.12 4.81 15.94
CA ILE A 533 11.05 5.93 15.97
C ILE A 533 12.14 5.68 17.03
N PRO A 534 13.43 5.82 16.69
CA PRO A 534 14.51 5.58 17.64
C PRO A 534 14.69 6.73 18.65
N ARG A 535 14.12 7.90 18.35
CA ARG A 535 14.19 9.14 19.13
C ARG A 535 13.12 10.13 18.66
N PRO A 536 12.88 11.24 19.37
CA PRO A 536 12.03 12.32 18.89
C PRO A 536 12.39 12.72 17.45
N THR A 537 11.41 12.59 16.56
CA THR A 537 11.59 12.72 15.12
C THR A 537 10.54 13.67 14.56
N ILE A 538 10.94 14.50 13.60
CA ILE A 538 10.06 15.40 12.85
C ILE A 538 9.85 14.78 11.49
N ILE A 539 8.61 14.76 11.01
CA ILE A 539 8.26 14.32 9.66
C ILE A 539 7.87 15.52 8.81
N PHE A 540 8.38 15.52 7.58
CA PHE A 540 8.03 16.45 6.51
C PHE A 540 7.15 15.69 5.53
N ARG A 541 5.89 16.11 5.38
CA ARG A 541 4.89 15.41 4.58
C ARG A 541 4.53 16.23 3.36
N SER A 542 4.46 15.56 2.21
CA SER A 542 3.91 16.14 0.99
C SER A 542 2.44 16.50 1.18
N ASP A 543 2.07 17.69 0.73
CA ASP A 543 0.69 18.19 0.73
C ASP A 543 0.51 19.00 -0.56
N SER A 544 0.15 18.28 -1.64
CA SER A 544 0.17 18.80 -3.01
C SER A 544 -1.22 19.22 -3.47
N ASN A 545 -1.32 20.23 -4.33
CA ASN A 545 -2.60 20.61 -4.94
C ASN A 545 -3.13 19.60 -5.98
N GLY A 546 -2.35 18.57 -6.34
CA GLY A 546 -2.82 17.46 -7.18
C GLY A 546 -3.61 16.40 -6.41
N GLU A 547 -3.53 16.41 -5.07
CA GLU A 547 -4.34 15.53 -4.19
C GLU A 547 -5.61 16.27 -3.66
N ASP A 548 -5.73 17.57 -3.94
CA ASP A 548 -6.81 18.46 -3.49
C ASP A 548 -8.01 18.43 -4.44
#